data_AF-A0A4E0RWG6-F1
#
_entry.id   AF-A0A4E0RWG6-F1
#
_cell.length_a   1.000
_cell.length_b   1.000
_cell.length_c   1.000
_cell.angle_alpha   90.00
_cell.angle_beta   90.00
_cell.angle_gamma   90.00
#
_symmetry.space_group_name_H-M   'P 1'
#
loop_
_entity.id
_entity.type
_entity.pdbx_description
1 polymer ?
#
loop_
_entity_poly.entity_id
_entity_poly.type
_entity_poly.pdbx_seq_one_letter_code
_entity_poly.pdbx_strand_id
1 'polypeptide(L)'
;MVWKAEPPPNLVGDVHGRVTTILDNIIDGEQQSVSAAYLLHERGACNVFVFAIRGLIGAEAPIRLGGNWMDEVVVTITAPRGIQKMPCHKTRAVDISILLAKTIRRIYNDESMLYLFTSVHKNE
;
A
#
# COMPACT_ATOMS: atom_id res chain seq x y z
N MET A 1 34.39 9.18 -15.70
CA MET A 1 32.95 9.39 -15.44
C MET A 1 32.72 9.29 -13.94
N VAL A 2 32.51 10.43 -13.28
CA VAL A 2 32.14 10.44 -11.86
C VAL A 2 30.63 10.27 -11.81
N TRP A 3 30.16 9.15 -11.30
CA TRP A 3 28.74 8.94 -11.02
C TRP A 3 28.36 9.89 -9.88
N LYS A 4 27.50 10.86 -10.18
CA LYS A 4 26.94 11.74 -9.16
C LYS A 4 25.99 10.89 -8.32
N ALA A 5 26.32 10.69 -7.05
CA ALA A 5 25.42 10.01 -6.12
C ALA A 5 24.07 10.75 -6.10
N GLU A 6 22.98 9.99 -6.11
CA GLU A 6 21.65 10.58 -5.93
C GLU A 6 21.58 11.27 -4.57
N PRO A 7 20.99 12.48 -4.50
CA PRO A 7 20.87 13.18 -3.24
C PRO A 7 20.04 12.34 -2.25
N PRO A 8 20.33 12.41 -0.95
CA PRO A 8 19.57 11.66 0.05
C PRO A 8 18.09 12.07 -0.01
N PRO A 9 17.17 11.13 0.26
CA PRO A 9 15.74 11.41 0.22
C PRO A 9 15.41 12.52 1.22
N ASN A 10 14.59 13.48 0.80
CA ASN A 10 14.13 14.57 1.63
C ASN A 10 12.59 14.60 1.67
N LEU A 11 12.05 14.88 2.85
CA LEU A 11 10.61 15.07 3.04
C LEU A 11 10.27 16.54 2.86
N VAL A 12 9.29 16.82 2.00
CA VAL A 12 8.67 18.14 1.83
C VAL A 12 7.32 18.13 2.55
N GLY A 13 7.16 19.00 3.55
CA GLY A 13 5.96 19.06 4.40
C GLY A 13 6.25 18.70 5.85
N ASP A 14 5.25 18.92 6.72
CA ASP A 14 5.31 18.63 8.15
C ASP A 14 4.46 17.40 8.48
N VAL A 15 5.06 16.46 9.20
CA VAL A 15 4.44 15.21 9.65
C VAL A 15 4.54 15.02 11.17
N HIS A 16 5.10 15.98 11.89
CA HIS A 16 5.37 15.85 13.31
C HIS A 16 4.07 15.69 14.11
N GLY A 17 3.98 14.63 14.91
CA GLY A 17 2.80 14.33 15.72
C GLY A 17 1.59 13.85 14.90
N ARG A 18 1.76 13.49 13.62
CA ARG A 18 0.66 13.10 12.72
C ARG A 18 0.71 11.62 12.38
N VAL A 19 -0.47 11.07 12.10
CA VAL A 19 -0.60 9.81 11.38
C VAL A 19 -0.31 10.08 9.91
N THR A 20 0.57 9.27 9.32
CA THR A 20 1.00 9.41 7.94
C THR A 20 0.61 8.19 7.13
N THR A 21 0.39 8.42 5.83
CA THR A 21 0.01 7.37 4.91
C THR A 21 0.83 7.48 3.63
N ILE A 22 1.53 6.41 3.30
CA ILE A 22 2.21 6.23 2.02
C ILE A 22 1.21 5.58 1.07
N LEU A 23 0.96 6.22 -0.06
CA LEU A 23 0.09 5.71 -1.12
C LEU A 23 0.94 5.39 -2.34
N ASP A 24 0.83 4.17 -2.83
CA ASP A 24 1.50 3.73 -4.05
C ASP A 24 0.55 2.92 -4.94
N ASN A 25 0.88 2.74 -6.21
CA ASN A 25 0.15 1.82 -7.08
C ASN A 25 0.62 0.37 -6.88
N ILE A 26 1.92 0.17 -6.67
CA ILE A 26 2.58 -1.14 -6.61
C ILE A 26 3.68 -1.07 -5.57
N ILE A 27 3.73 -2.07 -4.69
CA ILE A 27 4.92 -2.35 -3.88
C ILE A 27 5.64 -3.50 -4.56
N ASP A 28 6.77 -3.21 -5.20
CA ASP A 28 7.65 -4.21 -5.82
C ASP A 28 8.96 -4.30 -5.03
N GLY A 29 8.98 -5.24 -4.09
CA GLY A 29 9.94 -5.24 -2.99
C GLY A 29 9.66 -4.12 -1.97
N GLU A 30 10.26 -4.26 -0.80
CA GLU A 30 9.92 -3.45 0.38
C GLU A 30 10.90 -2.31 0.70
N GLN A 31 12.07 -2.24 0.04
CA GLN A 31 13.14 -1.29 0.39
C GLN A 31 12.69 0.17 0.36
N GLN A 32 11.99 0.56 -0.71
CA GLN A 32 11.59 1.94 -0.92
C GLN A 32 10.55 2.38 0.11
N SER A 33 9.54 1.54 0.36
CA SER A 33 8.52 1.80 1.37
C SER A 33 9.12 1.86 2.77
N VAL A 34 10.04 0.95 3.11
CA VAL A 34 10.74 0.96 4.42
C VAL A 34 11.57 2.22 4.59
N SER A 35 12.30 2.65 3.55
CA SER A 35 13.11 3.86 3.61
C SER A 35 12.25 5.12 3.78
N ALA A 36 11.11 5.19 3.07
CA ALA A 36 10.16 6.28 3.22
C ALA A 36 9.53 6.30 4.62
N ALA A 37 9.14 5.13 5.14
CA ALA A 37 8.55 5.00 6.46
C ALA A 37 9.54 5.38 7.58
N TYR A 38 10.80 4.98 7.43
CA TYR A 38 11.88 5.42 8.31
C TYR A 38 12.03 6.94 8.30
N LEU A 39 12.08 7.58 7.12
CA LEU A 39 12.18 9.03 7.01
C LEU A 39 10.98 9.75 7.66
N LEU A 40 9.77 9.22 7.54
CA LEU A 40 8.58 9.79 8.19
C LEU A 40 8.68 9.73 9.72
N HIS A 41 9.14 8.60 10.26
CA HIS A 41 9.37 8.47 11.71
C HIS A 41 10.48 9.41 12.21
N GLU A 42 11.60 9.52 11.51
CA GLU A 42 12.68 10.46 11.83
C GLU A 42 12.20 11.92 11.86
N ARG A 43 11.14 12.24 11.10
CA ARG A 43 10.50 13.57 11.07
C ARG A 43 9.35 13.71 12.07
N GLY A 44 9.16 12.75 12.97
CA GLY A 44 8.22 12.82 14.07
C GLY A 44 6.81 12.29 13.77
N ALA A 45 6.62 11.50 12.71
CA ALA A 45 5.33 10.84 12.47
C ALA A 45 4.99 9.87 13.62
N CYS A 46 3.73 9.90 14.08
CA CYS A 46 3.24 9.01 15.14
C CYS A 46 3.03 7.58 14.64
N ASN A 47 2.45 7.46 13.43
CA ASN A 47 2.16 6.19 12.79
C ASN A 47 2.38 6.32 11.29
N VAL A 48 2.77 5.21 10.65
CA VAL A 48 2.99 5.10 9.21
C VAL A 48 2.22 3.91 8.68
N PHE A 49 1.23 4.21 7.84
CA PHE A 49 0.44 3.22 7.10
C PHE A 49 0.88 3.22 5.63
N VAL A 50 0.93 2.04 5.01
CA VAL A 50 1.26 1.91 3.58
C VAL A 50 0.08 1.30 2.86
N PHE A 51 -0.37 1.91 1.77
CA PHE A 51 -1.40 1.35 0.90
C PHE A 51 -0.86 1.20 -0.51
N ALA A 52 -1.11 0.05 -1.11
CA ALA A 52 -0.87 -0.13 -2.53
C ALA A 52 -1.96 -0.95 -3.21
N ILE A 53 -2.17 -0.72 -4.50
CA ILE A 53 -3.12 -1.54 -5.26
C ILE A 53 -2.52 -2.95 -5.38
N ARG A 54 -1.28 -3.09 -5.85
CA ARG A 54 -0.63 -4.38 -6.05
C ARG A 54 0.51 -4.59 -5.04
N GLY A 55 0.48 -5.70 -4.31
CA GLY A 55 1.62 -6.13 -3.49
C GLY A 55 2.42 -7.22 -4.18
N LEU A 56 3.51 -6.86 -4.85
CA LEU A 56 4.51 -7.78 -5.40
C LEU A 56 5.65 -7.94 -4.39
N ILE A 57 5.32 -8.65 -3.32
CA ILE A 57 6.16 -8.73 -2.14
C ILE A 57 6.90 -10.07 -2.12
N GLY A 58 8.21 -10.01 -1.88
CA GLY A 58 9.08 -11.18 -1.87
C GLY A 58 8.99 -12.00 -0.57
N ALA A 59 9.63 -13.18 -0.56
CA ALA A 59 9.63 -14.09 0.59
C ALA A 59 10.23 -13.48 1.87
N GLU A 60 11.19 -12.55 1.74
CA GLU A 60 11.89 -11.90 2.85
C GLU A 60 11.12 -10.73 3.49
N ALA A 61 10.00 -10.37 2.90
CA ALA A 61 9.24 -9.21 3.35
C ALA A 61 8.66 -9.32 4.77
N PRO A 62 8.27 -10.49 5.32
CA PRO A 62 7.82 -10.56 6.71
C PRO A 62 8.87 -10.02 7.70
N ILE A 63 10.16 -10.24 7.43
CA ILE A 63 11.26 -9.77 8.27
C ILE A 63 11.38 -8.25 8.21
N ARG A 64 11.32 -7.70 6.99
CA ARG A 64 11.56 -6.28 6.74
C ARG A 64 10.33 -5.41 7.05
N LEU A 65 9.13 -5.90 6.75
CA LEU A 65 7.86 -5.26 7.12
C LEU A 65 7.53 -5.48 8.60
N GLY A 66 8.06 -6.54 9.21
CA GLY A 66 7.94 -6.80 10.65
C GLY A 66 8.73 -5.82 11.53
N GLY A 67 9.63 -5.02 10.94
CA GLY A 67 10.34 -3.95 11.64
C GLY A 67 9.40 -2.85 12.17
N ASN A 68 9.97 -1.93 12.96
CA ASN A 68 9.17 -0.95 13.72
C ASN A 68 8.74 0.30 12.94
N TRP A 69 9.07 0.40 11.64
CA TRP A 69 8.85 1.63 10.86
C TRP A 69 7.47 1.72 10.22
N MET A 70 6.72 0.62 10.17
CA MET A 70 5.36 0.60 9.63
C MET A 70 4.43 -0.04 10.65
N ASP A 71 3.24 0.53 10.76
CA ASP A 71 2.16 0.00 11.59
C ASP A 71 1.35 -1.03 10.81
N GLU A 72 0.95 -0.69 9.57
CA GLU A 72 0.16 -1.58 8.72
C GLU A 72 0.51 -1.37 7.23
N VAL A 73 0.55 -2.47 6.48
CA VAL A 73 0.67 -2.49 5.01
C VAL A 73 -0.58 -3.12 4.43
N VAL A 74 -1.32 -2.33 3.66
CA VAL A 74 -2.62 -2.69 3.10
C VAL A 74 -2.50 -2.81 1.58
N VAL A 75 -2.80 -3.99 1.03
CA VAL A 75 -2.79 -4.21 -0.43
C VAL A 75 -4.08 -4.86 -0.90
N THR A 76 -4.43 -4.74 -2.18
CA THR A 76 -5.58 -5.48 -2.72
C THR A 76 -5.18 -6.91 -3.13
N ILE A 77 -6.16 -7.81 -3.27
CA ILE A 77 -5.94 -9.19 -3.74
C ILE A 77 -5.68 -9.32 -5.25
N THR A 78 -5.29 -8.24 -5.93
CA THR A 78 -5.08 -8.21 -7.39
C THR A 78 -3.92 -9.07 -7.88
N ALA A 79 -2.97 -9.44 -7.00
CA ALA A 79 -1.80 -10.26 -7.36
C ALA A 79 -1.80 -11.60 -6.58
N PRO A 80 -1.55 -12.76 -7.25
CA PRO A 80 -1.60 -14.09 -6.62
C PRO A 80 -0.58 -14.33 -5.49
N ARG A 81 0.49 -13.54 -5.47
CA ARG A 81 1.57 -13.59 -4.48
C ARG A 81 1.42 -12.54 -3.37
N GLY A 82 0.25 -11.89 -3.27
CA GLY A 82 0.02 -10.87 -2.25
C GLY A 82 0.08 -11.40 -0.82
N ILE A 83 0.23 -10.44 0.10
CA ILE A 83 0.21 -10.47 1.59
C ILE A 83 -0.63 -11.58 2.24
N GLN A 84 -1.70 -12.06 1.58
CA GLN A 84 -2.64 -13.05 2.07
C GLN A 84 -1.99 -14.40 2.49
N LYS A 85 -0.79 -14.72 2.00
CA LYS A 85 -0.03 -15.93 2.38
C LYS A 85 1.22 -15.65 3.22
N MET A 86 1.48 -14.39 3.58
CA MET A 86 2.66 -14.02 4.35
C MET A 86 2.40 -14.13 5.86
N PRO A 87 3.31 -14.74 6.64
CA PRO A 87 3.24 -14.73 8.10
C PRO A 87 3.68 -13.36 8.64
N CYS A 88 2.92 -12.30 8.38
CA CYS A 88 3.16 -10.97 8.92
C CYS A 88 1.86 -10.34 9.44
N HIS A 89 1.79 -10.08 10.75
CA HIS A 89 0.58 -9.55 11.40
C HIS A 89 0.27 -8.09 10.99
N LYS A 90 1.26 -7.37 10.47
CA LYS A 90 1.13 -5.98 10.01
C LYS A 90 0.56 -5.85 8.60
N THR A 91 0.40 -6.98 7.90
CA THR A 91 -0.01 -6.95 6.50
C THR A 91 -1.48 -7.34 6.37
N ARG A 92 -2.28 -6.52 5.68
CA ARG A 92 -3.70 -6.75 5.43
C ARG A 92 -3.99 -6.75 3.93
N ALA A 93 -4.73 -7.77 3.48
CA ALA A 93 -5.25 -7.82 2.12
C ALA A 93 -6.70 -7.31 2.08
N VAL A 94 -7.01 -6.42 1.14
CA VAL A 94 -8.36 -5.92 0.86
C VAL A 94 -8.92 -6.68 -0.34
N ASP A 95 -10.07 -7.33 -0.13
CA ASP A 95 -10.79 -7.96 -1.21
C ASP A 95 -11.46 -6.89 -2.09
N ILE A 96 -11.28 -7.02 -3.42
CA ILE A 96 -11.91 -6.19 -4.43
C ILE A 96 -12.78 -7.01 -5.41
N SER A 97 -13.01 -8.30 -5.12
CA SER A 97 -13.77 -9.24 -5.93
C SER A 97 -15.18 -8.72 -6.24
N ILE A 98 -15.86 -8.13 -5.25
CA ILE A 98 -17.19 -7.52 -5.40
C ILE A 98 -17.17 -6.35 -6.38
N LEU A 99 -16.13 -5.50 -6.31
CA LEU A 99 -15.98 -4.37 -7.23
C LEU A 99 -15.81 -4.88 -8.66
N LEU A 100 -14.98 -5.91 -8.87
CA LEU A 100 -14.77 -6.53 -10.17
C LEU A 100 -16.04 -7.22 -10.68
N ALA A 101 -16.76 -7.96 -9.84
CA ALA A 101 -18.02 -8.61 -10.18
C ALA A 101 -19.10 -7.58 -10.58
N LYS A 102 -19.25 -6.51 -9.80
CA LYS A 102 -20.17 -5.40 -10.12
C LYS A 102 -19.78 -4.70 -11.42
N THR A 103 -18.48 -4.57 -11.70
CA THR A 103 -17.96 -4.01 -12.96
C THR A 103 -18.37 -4.87 -14.15
N ILE A 104 -18.08 -6.18 -14.10
CA ILE A 104 -18.42 -7.13 -15.17
C ILE A 104 -19.93 -7.15 -15.43
N ARG A 105 -20.75 -7.23 -14.37
CA ARG A 105 -22.22 -7.20 -14.47
C ARG A 105 -22.73 -5.94 -15.16
N ARG A 106 -22.20 -4.78 -14.78
CA ARG A 106 -22.62 -3.48 -15.36
C ARG A 106 -22.23 -3.38 -16.83
N ILE A 107 -21.02 -3.80 -17.20
CA ILE A 107 -20.59 -3.83 -18.61
C ILE A 107 -21.50 -4.76 -19.42
N TYR A 108 -21.82 -5.95 -18.91
CA TYR A 108 -22.70 -6.90 -19.59
C TYR A 108 -24.12 -6.37 -19.81
N ASN A 109 -24.63 -5.55 -18.88
CA ASN A 109 -25.97 -4.98 -18.93
C ASN A 109 -26.03 -3.56 -19.52
N ASP A 110 -24.94 -3.02 -20.08
CA ASP A 110 -24.82 -1.63 -20.55
C ASP A 110 -25.23 -0.58 -19.49
N GLU A 111 -24.96 -0.88 -18.23
CA GLU A 111 -25.26 0.03 -17.12
C GLU A 111 -24.11 1.00 -16.83
N SER A 112 -24.43 2.19 -16.35
CA SER A 112 -23.44 3.19 -15.96
C SER A 112 -22.47 2.68 -14.88
N MET A 113 -21.18 2.94 -15.08
CA MET A 113 -20.10 2.64 -14.13
C MET A 113 -19.94 3.70 -13.03
N LEU A 114 -20.56 4.89 -13.17
CA LEU A 114 -20.34 6.03 -12.26
C LEU A 114 -20.65 5.68 -10.80
N TYR A 115 -21.61 4.79 -10.58
CA TYR A 115 -21.98 4.27 -9.27
C TYR A 115 -20.81 3.62 -8.52
N LEU A 116 -19.89 2.95 -9.24
CA LEU A 116 -18.77 2.21 -8.62
C LEU A 116 -17.73 3.14 -7.98
N PHE A 117 -17.67 4.41 -8.37
CA PHE A 117 -16.73 5.40 -7.82
C PHE A 117 -17.26 6.14 -6.60
N THR A 118 -18.58 6.10 -6.37
CA THR A 118 -19.26 6.90 -5.33
C THR A 118 -19.90 6.04 -4.25
N SER A 119 -20.16 4.75 -4.51
CA SER A 119 -20.89 3.86 -3.59
C SER A 119 -20.14 2.54 -3.39
N VAL A 120 -18.98 2.60 -2.74
CA VAL A 120 -18.23 1.41 -2.30
C VAL A 120 -18.56 1.11 -0.84
N HIS A 121 -19.43 0.13 -0.62
CA HIS A 121 -19.75 -0.38 0.72
C HIS A 121 -18.79 -1.51 1.09
N LYS A 122 -18.21 -1.46 2.31
CA LYS A 122 -17.30 -2.49 2.82
C LYS A 122 -18.00 -3.78 3.28
N ASN A 123 -19.32 -3.75 3.44
CA ASN A 123 -20.11 -4.83 4.04
C ASN A 123 -21.39 -5.10 3.21
N GLU A 124 -21.29 -5.98 2.21
CA GLU A 124 -22.39 -6.78 1.65
C GLU A 124 -21.83 -8.15 1.25
#